data_AF-X1IIL9-F1
#
_entry.id   AF-X1IIL9-F1
#
_cell.length_a   1.000
_cell.length_b   1.000
_cell.length_c   1.000
_cell.angle_alpha   90.00
_cell.angle_beta   90.00
_cell.angle_gamma   90.00
#
_symmetry.space_group_name_H-M   'P 1'
#
loop_
_entity.id
_entity.type
_entity.pdbx_description
1 polymer ?
#
loop_
_entity_poly.entity_id
_entity_poly.type
_entity_poly.pdbx_seq_one_letter_code
_entity_poly.pdbx_strand_id
1 'polypeptide(L)' 'MSIINYPPEKISSPSKWKKPNYDHIILWMLNNNEICKWADFCQEPIEIPPGTLSRHLETLKRKE' A
#
# COMPACT_ATOMS: atom_id res chain seq x y z
N MET A 1 5.12 -18.51 -8.60
CA MET A 1 5.28 -17.04 -8.66
C MET A 1 4.03 -16.45 -8.04
N SER A 2 4.13 -15.80 -6.88
CA SER A 2 2.96 -15.16 -6.27
C SER A 2 2.58 -13.95 -7.12
N ILE A 3 1.37 -13.97 -7.67
CA ILE A 3 0.85 -12.86 -8.46
C ILE A 3 0.33 -11.84 -7.46
N ILE A 4 1.14 -10.80 -7.19
CA ILE A 4 0.69 -9.68 -6.37
C ILE A 4 -0.23 -8.82 -7.21
N ASN A 5 -1.47 -8.68 -6.75
CA ASN A 5 -2.41 -7.70 -7.24
C ASN A 5 -2.00 -6.33 -6.70
N TYR A 6 -1.73 -5.41 -7.62
CA TYR A 6 -1.45 -4.02 -7.30
C TYR A 6 -2.72 -3.18 -7.46
N PRO A 7 -2.97 -2.22 -6.57
CA PRO A 7 -4.13 -1.35 -6.67
C PRO A 7 -4.06 -0.51 -7.95
N PRO A 8 -5.19 -0.29 -8.64
CA PRO A 8 -5.25 0.55 -9.82
C PRO A 8 -4.89 2.01 -9.50
N GLU A 9 -4.38 2.75 -10.49
CA GLU A 9 -3.97 4.16 -10.35
C GLU A 9 -5.03 5.07 -9.73
N LYS A 10 -6.32 4.71 -9.83
CA LYS A 10 -7.42 5.43 -9.15
C LYS A 10 -7.32 5.42 -7.62
N ILE A 11 -6.74 4.38 -7.03
CA ILE A 11 -6.57 4.21 -5.58
C ILE A 11 -5.22 4.78 -5.14
N SER A 12 -4.16 4.51 -5.90
CA SER A 12 -2.83 5.06 -5.61
C SER A 12 -2.75 6.57 -5.84
N SER A 13 -3.49 7.10 -6.82
CA SER A 13 -3.47 8.50 -7.20
C SER A 13 -4.89 9.00 -7.48
N PRO A 14 -5.67 9.35 -6.43
CA PRO A 14 -6.97 9.98 -6.63
C PRO A 14 -6.75 11.39 -7.23
N SER A 15 -6.74 11.46 -8.56
CA SER A 15 -6.79 12.69 -9.37
C SER A 15 -5.72 13.74 -9.06
N LYS A 16 -4.54 13.70 -9.73
CA LYS A 16 -3.53 14.77 -9.99
C LYS A 16 -3.15 15.80 -8.89
N TRP A 17 -3.79 15.82 -7.73
CA TRP A 17 -3.86 16.91 -6.75
C TRP A 17 -4.03 16.40 -5.32
N LYS A 18 -4.40 15.14 -5.09
CA LYS A 18 -4.41 14.53 -3.75
C LYS A 18 -3.20 13.63 -3.57
N LYS A 19 -2.56 13.75 -2.40
CA LYS A 19 -1.49 12.86 -1.98
C LYS A 19 -1.99 11.41 -2.01
N PRO A 20 -1.16 10.45 -2.47
CA PRO A 20 -1.46 9.02 -2.38
C PRO A 20 -1.83 8.68 -0.94
N ASN A 21 -2.95 7.99 -0.76
CA ASN A 21 -3.36 7.56 0.58
C ASN A 21 -2.74 6.19 0.87
N TYR A 22 -1.54 6.20 1.43
CA TYR A 22 -0.78 4.99 1.73
C TYR A 22 -1.56 3.99 2.58
N ASP A 23 -2.35 4.46 3.56
CA ASP A 23 -3.20 3.57 4.36
C ASP A 23 -4.18 2.77 3.50
N HIS A 24 -4.82 3.43 2.53
CA HIS A 24 -5.78 2.79 1.64
C HIS A 24 -5.09 1.80 0.70
N ILE A 25 -3.91 2.16 0.18
CA ILE A 25 -3.09 1.29 -0.66
C ILE A 25 -2.69 0.02 0.11
N ILE A 26 -2.21 0.19 1.34
CA ILE A 26 -1.78 -0.90 2.21
C ILE A 26 -2.95 -1.84 2.51
N LEU A 27 -4.08 -1.29 2.94
CA LEU A 27 -5.29 -2.07 3.22
C LEU A 27 -5.80 -2.80 1.97
N TRP A 28 -5.78 -2.15 0.81
CA TRP A 28 -6.20 -2.78 -0.44
C TRP A 28 -5.29 -3.95 -0.81
N MET A 29 -3.97 -3.77 -0.74
CA MET A 29 -3.02 -4.84 -1.01
C MET A 29 -3.20 -6.02 -0.04
N LEU A 30 -3.30 -5.75 1.26
CA LEU A 30 -3.49 -6.79 2.27
C LEU A 30 -4.82 -7.53 2.10
N ASN A 31 -5.87 -6.85 1.61
CA ASN A 31 -7.18 -7.45 1.39
C ASN A 31 -7.26 -8.25 0.08
N ASN A 32 -6.53 -7.85 -0.95
CA ASN A 32 -6.58 -8.47 -2.29
C ASN A 32 -5.45 -9.48 -2.54
N ASN A 33 -4.51 -9.62 -1.61
CA ASN A 33 -3.41 -10.58 -1.69
C ASN A 33 -3.35 -11.42 -0.42
N GLU A 34 -3.23 -12.73 -0.58
CA GLU A 34 -3.03 -13.64 0.56
C GLU A 34 -1.67 -13.43 1.24
N ILE A 35 -0.65 -13.03 0.47
CA ILE A 35 0.70 -12.80 0.97
C ILE A 35 1.25 -11.54 0.29
N CYS A 36 1.56 -10.50 1.09
CA CYS A 36 2.34 -9.35 0.66
C CYS A 36 3.68 -9.31 1.40
N LYS A 37 4.77 -9.05 0.68
CA LYS A 37 6.07 -8.77 1.28
C LYS A 37 6.28 -7.28 1.37
N TRP A 38 7.17 -6.88 2.28
CA TRP A 38 7.60 -5.48 2.40
C TRP A 38 8.17 -4.92 1.08
N ALA A 39 8.84 -5.77 0.31
CA ALA A 39 9.37 -5.45 -1.00
C ALA A 39 8.28 -5.04 -2.01
N ASP A 40 7.10 -5.64 -1.95
CA ASP A 40 5.99 -5.34 -2.87
C ASP A 40 5.42 -3.92 -2.65
N PHE A 41 5.61 -3.35 -1.45
CA PHE A 41 5.25 -1.97 -1.15
C PHE A 41 6.37 -0.98 -1.47
N CYS A 42 7.63 -1.39 -1.28
CA CYS A 42 8.79 -0.52 -1.47
C CYS A 42 9.30 -0.47 -2.91
N GLN A 43 8.76 -1.29 -3.82
CA GLN A 43 9.14 -1.32 -5.24
C GLN A 43 8.05 -0.71 -6.12
N GLU A 44 8.39 -0.38 -7.37
CA GLU A 44 7.40 -0.06 -8.40
C GLU A 44 6.36 -1.18 -8.50
N PRO A 45 5.06 -0.87 -8.59
CA PRO A 45 4.46 0.43 -8.97
C PRO A 45 4.06 1.36 -7.80
N ILE A 46 4.42 1.05 -6.55
CA ILE A 46 3.88 1.72 -5.35
C ILE A 46 4.92 2.61 -4.66
N GLU A 47 6.18 2.19 -4.62
CA GLU A 47 7.33 2.95 -4.10
C GLU A 47 7.06 3.65 -2.74
N ILE A 48 6.45 2.94 -1.79
CA ILE A 48 6.26 3.46 -0.43
C ILE A 48 7.60 3.37 0.32
N PRO A 49 8.08 4.47 0.91
CA PRO A 49 9.27 4.41 1.75
C PRO A 49 9.05 3.45 2.93
N PRO A 50 10.02 2.57 3.27
CA PRO A 50 9.84 1.58 4.31
C PRO A 50 9.52 2.19 5.69
N GLY A 51 10.06 3.37 5.99
CA GLY A 51 9.73 4.10 7.22
C GLY A 51 8.29 4.62 7.24
N THR A 52 7.78 5.06 6.09
CA THR A 52 6.37 5.44 5.92
C THR A 52 5.48 4.20 6.07
N LEU A 53 5.83 3.09 5.42
CA LEU A 53 5.07 1.84 5.50
C LEU A 53 4.93 1.37 6.95
N SER A 54 6.03 1.32 7.71
CA SER A 54 6.03 0.91 9.12
C SER A 54 5.11 1.79 9.95
N ARG A 55 5.22 3.11 9.81
CA ARG A 55 4.43 4.08 10.57
C ARG A 55 2.93 3.97 10.25
N HIS A 56 2.58 3.80 8.99
CA HIS A 56 1.20 3.61 8.55
C HIS A 56 0.64 2.26 9.04
N LEU A 57 1.39 1.16 8.91
CA LEU A 57 1.00 -0.15 9.43
C LEU A 57 0.80 -0.14 10.95
N GLU A 58 1.70 0.47 11.71
CA GLU A 58 1.53 0.61 13.17
C GLU A 58 0.29 1.43 13.52
N THR A 59 0.02 2.50 12.77
CA THR A 59 -1.16 3.34 12.96
C THR A 59 -2.44 2.57 12.66
N LEU A 60 -2.45 1.78 11.58
CA LEU A 60 -3.56 0.91 11.20
C LEU A 60 -3.81 -0.18 12.24
N LYS A 61 -2.75 -0.82 12.75
CA LYS A 61 -2.84 -1.86 13.78
C LYS A 61 -3.38 -1.32 15.11
N ARG A 62 -3.09 -0.07 15.47
CA ARG A 62 -3.60 0.57 16.69
C ARG A 62 -5.04 1.07 16.58
N LYS A 63 -5.65 1.05 15.40
CA LYS A 63 -7.03 1.52 15.16
C LYS A 63 -8.08 0.41 15.28
N GLU A 64 -7.66 -0.83 15.52
CA GLU A 64 -8.46 -1.95 16.03
C GLU A 64 -8.73 -1.78 17.54
#